data_AF-A0A7W0WXU0-F1
#
_entry.id   AF-A0A7W0WXU0-F1
#
_cell.length_a   1.000
_cell.length_b   1.000
_cell.length_c   1.000
_cell.angle_alpha   90.00
_cell.angle_beta   90.00
_cell.angle_gamma   90.00
#
_symmetry.space_group_name_H-M   'P 1'
#
loop_
_entity.id
_entity.type
_entity.pdbx_description
1 polymer ?
#
loop_
_entity_poly.entity_id
_entity_poly.type
_entity_poly.pdbx_seq_one_letter_code
_entity_poly.pdbx_strand_id
1 'polypeptide(L)'
;MAKPLEYNATLKERIDLTDALSIFRVQPDQQPEKSPWFTPGQYCVLGMNNATQPELGSVRRSMSIASAPEENGPTEFYIRFVSKPESENPLTHLLWKLKNGDRMYMRAVA
;
A
#
# COMPACT_ATOMS: atom_id res chain seq x y z
N MET A 1 -11.78 -5.01 -17.34
CA MET A 1 -10.70 -4.18 -16.77
C MET A 1 -11.17 -3.62 -15.44
N ALA A 2 -10.32 -3.58 -14.41
CA ALA A 2 -10.70 -2.98 -13.13
C ALA A 2 -10.75 -1.45 -13.28
N LYS A 3 -11.81 -0.82 -12.75
CA LYS A 3 -11.94 0.65 -12.73
C LYS A 3 -10.74 1.29 -12.02
N PRO A 4 -10.28 2.48 -12.44
CA PRO A 4 -9.27 3.23 -11.69
C PRO A 4 -9.70 3.42 -10.23
N LEU A 5 -8.72 3.32 -9.33
CA LEU A 5 -8.87 3.63 -7.92
C LEU A 5 -8.76 5.14 -7.72
N GLU A 6 -9.64 5.68 -6.88
CA GLU A 6 -9.45 6.98 -6.28
C GLU A 6 -8.42 6.85 -5.15
N TYR A 7 -7.34 7.62 -5.22
CA TYR A 7 -6.27 7.55 -4.23
C TYR A 7 -6.60 8.39 -3.00
N ASN A 8 -6.59 7.74 -1.85
CA ASN A 8 -7.03 8.27 -0.56
C ASN A 8 -5.93 8.17 0.53
N ALA A 9 -4.69 7.95 0.10
CA ALA A 9 -3.54 7.84 0.98
C ALA A 9 -2.26 8.35 0.30
N THR A 10 -1.27 8.69 1.12
CA THR A 10 0.06 9.11 0.68
C THR A 10 1.12 8.16 1.24
N LEU A 11 2.08 7.79 0.39
CA LEU A 11 3.34 7.18 0.82
C LEU A 11 4.18 8.24 1.52
N LYS A 12 4.20 8.25 2.86
CA LYS A 12 4.98 9.21 3.64
C LYS A 12 6.47 8.93 3.52
N GLU A 13 6.83 7.66 3.57
CA GLU A 13 8.21 7.23 3.53
C GLU A 13 8.32 5.81 3.00
N ARG A 14 9.34 5.57 2.18
CA ARG A 14 9.81 4.25 1.80
C ARG A 14 11.24 4.08 2.28
N ILE A 15 11.49 3.00 3.00
CA ILE A 15 12.80 2.62 3.50
C ILE A 15 13.16 1.28 2.87
N ASP A 16 14.14 1.27 1.96
CA ASP A 16 14.64 0.03 1.36
C ASP A 16 15.61 -0.64 2.34
N LEU A 17 15.23 -1.80 2.86
CA LEU A 17 16.06 -2.61 3.76
C LEU A 17 17.03 -3.48 2.96
N THR A 18 16.57 -3.96 1.80
CA THR A 18 17.35 -4.65 0.76
C THR A 18 16.76 -4.30 -0.60
N ASP A 19 17.40 -4.72 -1.70
CA ASP A 19 16.87 -4.54 -3.05
C ASP A 19 15.46 -5.13 -3.25
N ALA A 20 15.10 -6.13 -2.43
CA ALA A 20 13.84 -6.86 -2.54
C ALA A 20 12.92 -6.72 -1.32
N LEU A 21 13.25 -5.90 -0.31
CA LEU A 21 12.43 -5.72 0.88
C LEU A 21 12.44 -4.27 1.33
N SER A 22 11.26 -3.68 1.46
CA SER A 22 11.11 -2.28 1.85
C SER A 22 9.98 -2.09 2.85
N ILE A 23 10.15 -1.12 3.74
CA ILE A 23 9.09 -0.62 4.61
C ILE A 23 8.37 0.49 3.86
N PHE A 24 7.05 0.37 3.73
CA PHE A 24 6.17 1.41 3.22
C PHE A 24 5.39 2.00 4.38
N ARG A 25 5.58 3.29 4.64
CA ARG A 25 4.84 4.08 5.64
C ARG A 25 3.74 4.84 4.93
N VAL A 26 2.50 4.39 5.08
CA VAL A 26 1.35 4.92 4.34
C VAL A 26 0.42 5.68 5.30
N GLN A 27 0.12 6.93 4.95
CA GLN A 27 -0.82 7.76 5.71
C GLN A 27 -2.14 7.87 4.94
N PRO A 28 -3.27 7.34 5.46
CA PRO A 28 -4.57 7.66 4.90
C PRO A 28 -4.90 9.14 5.10
N ASP A 29 -5.57 9.76 4.13
CA ASP A 29 -5.96 11.18 4.19
C ASP A 29 -6.93 11.45 5.34
N GLN A 30 -7.88 10.54 5.50
CA GLN A 30 -8.82 10.54 6.60
C GLN A 30 -8.41 9.45 7.58
N GLN A 31 -7.98 9.88 8.78
CA GLN A 31 -7.75 8.94 9.86
C GLN A 31 -9.08 8.31 10.31
N PRO A 32 -9.12 7.03 10.67
CA PRO A 32 -10.32 6.44 11.22
C PRO A 32 -10.70 7.09 12.54
N GLU A 33 -12.01 7.26 12.77
CA GLU A 33 -12.53 7.94 13.97
C GLU A 33 -12.27 7.18 15.28
N LYS A 34 -12.06 5.86 15.18
CA LYS A 34 -11.80 4.99 16.34
C LYS A 34 -10.31 4.87 16.60
N SER A 35 -9.90 4.89 17.86
CA SER A 35 -8.53 4.57 18.28
C SER A 35 -8.56 3.49 19.38
N PRO A 36 -7.85 2.37 19.22
CA PRO A 36 -7.14 1.97 18.01
C PRO A 36 -8.11 1.68 16.85
N TRP A 37 -7.66 1.93 15.61
CA TRP A 37 -8.50 1.72 14.42
C TRP A 37 -8.36 0.33 13.79
N PHE A 38 -7.45 -0.48 14.30
CA PHE A 38 -7.23 -1.87 13.91
C PHE A 38 -6.76 -2.70 15.11
N THR A 39 -6.93 -4.02 15.01
CA THR A 39 -6.44 -5.01 15.96
C THR A 39 -5.12 -5.62 15.43
N PRO A 40 -4.13 -5.93 16.29
CA PRO A 40 -2.92 -6.61 15.86
C PRO A 40 -3.20 -7.89 15.06
N GLY A 41 -2.46 -8.09 13.96
CA GLY A 41 -2.65 -9.20 13.03
C GLY A 41 -3.64 -8.93 11.89
N GLN A 42 -4.32 -7.78 11.88
CA GLN A 42 -5.15 -7.36 10.74
C GLN A 42 -4.31 -6.85 9.55
N TYR A 43 -4.99 -6.65 8.42
CA TYR A 43 -4.41 -6.20 7.17
C TYR A 43 -5.21 -5.05 6.57
N CYS A 44 -4.54 -4.26 5.74
CA CYS A 44 -5.19 -3.28 4.85
C CYS A 44 -5.11 -3.77 3.40
N VAL A 45 -6.01 -3.28 2.55
CA VAL A 45 -5.86 -3.42 1.10
C VAL A 45 -5.12 -2.21 0.58
N LEU A 46 -3.94 -2.44 -0.01
CA LEU A 46 -3.21 -1.44 -0.78
C LEU A 46 -3.53 -1.60 -2.27
N GLY A 47 -3.53 -0.49 -3.00
CA GLY A 47 -3.78 -0.54 -4.43
C GLY A 47 -3.14 0.58 -5.23
N MET A 48 -2.91 0.29 -6.51
CA MET A 48 -2.30 1.19 -7.49
C MET A 48 -3.03 1.07 -8.83
N ASN A 49 -3.12 2.19 -9.54
CA ASN A 49 -3.48 2.25 -10.96
C ASN A 49 -2.22 2.04 -11.80
N ASN A 50 -2.32 1.23 -12.85
CA ASN A 50 -1.21 1.08 -13.78
C ASN A 50 -1.18 2.29 -14.74
N ALA A 51 -0.41 3.31 -14.39
CA ALA A 51 -0.28 4.52 -15.20
C ALA A 51 0.53 4.30 -16.50
N THR A 52 1.40 3.27 -16.53
CA THR A 52 2.20 2.94 -17.73
C THR A 52 1.36 2.18 -18.76
N GLN A 53 0.45 1.32 -18.30
CA GLN A 53 -0.43 0.49 -19.11
C GLN A 53 -1.87 0.59 -18.60
N PRO A 54 -2.59 1.68 -18.91
CA PRO A 54 -3.94 1.94 -18.39
C PRO A 54 -4.95 0.84 -18.69
N GLU A 55 -4.76 0.07 -19.77
CA GLU A 55 -5.59 -1.07 -20.18
C GLU A 55 -5.58 -2.22 -19.15
N LEU A 56 -4.50 -2.35 -18.37
CA LEU A 56 -4.41 -3.32 -17.27
C LEU A 56 -5.22 -2.88 -16.03
N GLY A 57 -5.61 -1.61 -15.97
CA GLY A 57 -6.41 -1.01 -14.91
C GLY A 57 -5.71 -1.00 -13.55
N SER A 58 -6.52 -1.02 -12.48
CA SER A 58 -6.01 -1.03 -11.11
C SER A 58 -5.72 -2.43 -10.57
N VAL A 59 -4.78 -2.52 -9.63
CA VAL A 59 -4.51 -3.74 -8.85
C VAL A 59 -4.62 -3.44 -7.36
N ARG A 60 -5.15 -4.41 -6.60
CA ARG A 60 -5.30 -4.37 -5.13
C ARG A 60 -4.79 -5.66 -4.52
N ARG A 61 -4.10 -5.58 -3.38
CA ARG A 61 -3.71 -6.75 -2.57
C ARG A 61 -3.80 -6.41 -1.08
N SER A 62 -4.15 -7.43 -0.31
CA SER A 62 -4.09 -7.39 1.16
C SER A 62 -2.63 -7.37 1.62
N MET A 63 -2.30 -6.46 2.53
CA MET A 63 -1.00 -6.32 3.17
C MET A 63 -1.18 -6.23 4.68
N SER A 64 -0.50 -7.10 5.41
CA SER A 64 -0.54 -7.13 6.88
C SER A 64 0.04 -5.84 7.45
N ILE A 65 -0.65 -5.27 8.44
CA ILE A 65 -0.17 -4.10 9.15
C ILE A 65 0.97 -4.53 10.07
N ALA A 66 2.08 -3.79 10.05
CA ALA A 66 3.26 -4.03 10.88
C ALA A 66 3.45 -2.99 11.99
N SER A 67 2.79 -1.84 11.90
CA SER A 67 2.81 -0.80 12.95
C SER A 67 1.92 -1.20 14.14
N ALA A 68 2.22 -0.65 15.31
CA ALA A 68 1.40 -0.85 16.51
C ALA A 68 0.08 -0.05 16.43
N PRO A 69 -1.05 -0.59 16.90
CA PRO A 69 -2.34 0.09 16.84
C PRO A 69 -2.44 1.32 17.76
N GLU A 70 -1.57 1.43 18.76
CA GLU A 70 -1.46 2.59 19.66
C GLU A 70 -0.72 3.77 19.01
N GLU A 71 -0.03 3.55 17.89
CA GLU A 71 0.68 4.59 17.15
C GLU A 71 -0.28 5.30 16.17
N ASN A 72 -0.48 6.61 16.38
CA ASN A 72 -1.29 7.45 15.48
C ASN A 72 -0.52 7.89 14.21
N GLY A 73 0.61 7.24 13.93
CA GLY A 73 1.49 7.53 12.80
C GLY A 73 1.03 6.87 11.48
N PRO A 74 1.87 6.98 10.43
CA PRO A 74 1.64 6.23 9.20
C PRO A 74 1.60 4.73 9.48
N THR A 75 0.72 4.02 8.77
CA THR A 75 0.65 2.56 8.83
C THR A 75 1.86 1.95 8.15
N GLU A 76 2.55 1.05 8.84
CA GLU A 76 3.74 0.39 8.31
C GLU A 76 3.39 -0.94 7.62
N PHE A 77 4.01 -1.18 6.47
CA PHE A 77 3.93 -2.42 5.73
C PHE A 77 5.32 -2.87 5.31
N TYR A 78 5.66 -4.12 5.63
CA TYR A 78 6.86 -4.77 5.09
C TYR A 78 6.48 -5.47 3.80
N ILE A 79 6.95 -4.94 2.67
CA ILE A 79 6.59 -5.45 1.35
C ILE A 79 7.85 -6.01 0.70
N ARG A 80 7.74 -7.26 0.22
CA ARG A 80 8.77 -7.92 -0.56
C ARG A 80 8.54 -7.72 -2.05
N PHE A 81 9.57 -7.35 -2.79
CA PHE A 81 9.55 -7.36 -4.25
C PHE A 81 9.47 -8.80 -4.77
N VAL A 82 8.52 -9.06 -5.65
CA VAL A 82 8.36 -10.37 -6.29
C VAL A 82 9.02 -10.29 -7.66
N SER A 83 10.24 -10.81 -7.81
CA SER A 83 11.03 -10.65 -9.04
C SER A 83 10.47 -11.41 -10.26
N LYS A 84 9.69 -12.47 -10.02
CA LYS A 84 8.99 -13.23 -11.06
C LYS A 84 7.49 -13.05 -10.86
N PRO A 85 6.85 -12.06 -11.51
CA PRO A 85 5.42 -11.84 -11.35
C PRO A 85 4.62 -12.99 -11.97
N GLU A 86 3.55 -13.39 -11.30
CA GLU A 86 2.58 -14.38 -11.81
C GLU A 86 1.37 -13.72 -12.50
N SER A 87 1.40 -12.39 -12.64
CA SER A 87 0.33 -11.61 -13.28
C SER A 87 0.93 -10.46 -14.09
N GLU A 88 0.26 -10.09 -15.18
CA GLU A 88 0.63 -8.96 -16.03
C GLU A 88 0.56 -7.59 -15.33
N ASN A 89 -0.16 -7.49 -14.21
CA ASN A 89 -0.29 -6.24 -13.43
C ASN A 89 0.10 -6.42 -11.95
N PRO A 90 1.37 -6.72 -11.64
CA PRO A 90 1.81 -7.06 -10.29
C PRO A 90 1.94 -5.79 -9.42
N LEU A 91 1.22 -5.74 -8.30
CA LEU A 91 1.19 -4.58 -7.41
C LEU A 91 2.60 -4.14 -6.97
N THR A 92 3.48 -5.07 -6.62
CA THR A 92 4.84 -4.75 -6.14
C THR A 92 5.67 -4.01 -7.19
N HIS A 93 5.48 -4.26 -8.48
CA HIS A 93 6.21 -3.50 -9.51
C HIS A 93 5.68 -2.07 -9.68
N LEU A 94 4.40 -1.85 -9.37
CA LEU A 94 3.84 -0.49 -9.32
C LEU A 94 4.31 0.25 -8.07
N LEU A 95 4.32 -0.42 -6.91
CA LEU A 95 4.82 0.16 -5.66
C LEU A 95 6.30 0.54 -5.74
N TRP A 96 7.12 -0.25 -6.44
CA TRP A 96 8.56 0.03 -6.56
C TRP A 96 8.88 1.31 -7.35
N LYS A 97 7.93 1.84 -8.12
CA LYS A 97 8.07 3.10 -8.85
C LYS A 97 7.75 4.33 -7.99
N LEU A 98 7.13 4.15 -6.83
CA LEU A 98 6.70 5.25 -5.97
C LEU A 98 7.87 5.91 -5.24
N LYS A 99 7.72 7.21 -5.02
CA LYS A 99 8.57 8.07 -4.21
C LYS A 99 7.79 8.61 -3.02
N ASN A 100 8.50 9.11 -2.01
CA ASN A 100 7.88 9.79 -0.87
C ASN A 100 7.01 10.95 -1.37
N GLY A 101 5.78 11.03 -0.87
CA GLY A 101 4.76 11.99 -1.29
C GLY A 101 3.78 11.46 -2.33
N ASP A 102 4.10 10.36 -3.03
CA ASP A 102 3.21 9.81 -4.04
C ASP A 102 1.89 9.29 -3.44
N ARG A 103 0.86 9.33 -4.28
CA ARG A 103 -0.51 8.97 -3.95
C ARG A 103 -0.78 7.50 -4.22
N MET A 104 -1.57 6.87 -3.36
CA MET A 104 -1.96 5.48 -3.49
C MET A 104 -3.34 5.23 -2.87
N TYR A 105 -3.86 4.03 -3.10
CA TYR A 105 -5.09 3.57 -2.46
C TYR A 105 -4.76 2.75 -1.21
N MET A 106 -5.50 3.00 -0.14
CA MET A 106 -5.49 2.22 1.09
C MET A 106 -6.92 2.06 1.62
N ARG A 107 -7.28 0.85 2.05
CA ARG A 107 -8.55 0.60 2.74
C ARG A 107 -8.37 -0.41 3.86
N ALA A 108 -8.78 -0.07 5.08
CA ALA A 108 -8.88 -1.02 6.18
C ALA A 108 -9.94 -2.09 5.87
N VAL A 109 -9.67 -3.35 6.21
CA VAL A 109 -10.68 -4.41 6.16
C VAL A 109 -11.16 -4.65 7.58
N ALA A 110 -12.41 -4.25 7.84
CA ALA A 110 -13.09 -4.45 9.11
C ALA A 110 -13.34 -5.94 9.39
#